data_AF-A0A1B8NZS0-F1
#
_entry.id   AF-A0A1B8NZS0-F1
#
_cell.length_a   1.000
_cell.length_b   1.000
_cell.length_c   1.000
_cell.angle_alpha   90.00
_cell.angle_beta   90.00
_cell.angle_gamma   90.00
#
_symmetry.space_group_name_H-M   'P 1'
#
loop_
_entity.id
_entity.type
_entity.pdbx_description
1 polymer ?
#
loop_
_entity_poly.entity_id
_entity_poly.type
_entity_poly.pdbx_seq_one_letter_code
_entity_poly.pdbx_strand_id
1 'polypeptide(L)'
;MALQLGDTAPDFTQESTAGTINFHEWAGDSWVILFSHPKDFTPVCTTELGEVSRLKPEFDKRNTKAIGLSVDPLEDHEAWAGDIQETQGQGLNFPLLADGDRKVSDLYGMIHPTPTTP
;
A
#
# COMPACT_ATOMS: atom_id res chain seq x y z
N MET A 1 7.30 -14.73 12.47
CA MET A 1 8.74 -14.75 12.13
C MET A 1 8.99 -13.52 11.26
N ALA A 2 10.05 -12.76 11.50
CA ALA A 2 10.34 -11.59 10.68
C ALA A 2 10.91 -12.04 9.32
N LEU A 3 10.36 -11.51 8.23
CA LEU A 3 10.82 -11.74 6.86
C LEU A 3 12.30 -11.36 6.72
N GLN A 4 13.10 -12.21 6.08
CA GLN A 4 14.53 -12.00 5.83
C GLN A 4 14.81 -11.77 4.35
N LEU A 5 16.00 -11.23 4.06
CA LEU A 5 16.45 -11.08 2.68
C LEU A 5 16.63 -12.45 2.02
N GLY A 6 16.02 -12.62 0.85
CA GLY A 6 16.05 -13.86 0.08
C GLY A 6 14.89 -14.81 0.38
N ASP A 7 14.07 -14.52 1.39
CA ASP A 7 12.83 -15.26 1.61
C ASP A 7 11.86 -15.00 0.45
N THR A 8 11.06 -16.02 0.12
CA THR A 8 9.91 -15.83 -0.76
C THR A 8 8.90 -14.94 -0.03
N ALA A 9 8.49 -13.83 -0.68
CA ALA A 9 7.49 -12.94 -0.13
C ALA A 9 6.20 -13.72 0.18
N PRO A 10 5.63 -13.62 1.40
CA PRO A 10 4.39 -14.30 1.76
C PRO A 10 3.27 -14.00 0.77
N ASP A 11 2.58 -15.03 0.30
CA ASP A 11 1.42 -14.82 -0.57
C ASP A 11 0.18 -14.46 0.26
N PHE A 12 -0.73 -13.68 -0.31
CA PHE A 12 -1.96 -13.26 0.34
C PHE A 12 -3.07 -12.93 -0.65
N THR A 13 -4.30 -12.99 -0.15
CA THR A 13 -5.48 -12.42 -0.79
C THR A 13 -6.04 -11.33 0.12
N GLN A 14 -6.23 -10.12 -0.42
CA GLN A 14 -6.71 -8.94 0.33
C GLN A 14 -7.57 -8.01 -0.55
N GLU A 15 -8.57 -7.37 0.04
CA GLU A 15 -9.37 -6.32 -0.61
C GLU A 15 -8.56 -5.04 -0.82
N SER A 16 -8.87 -4.30 -1.89
CA SER A 16 -8.17 -3.06 -2.24
C SER A 16 -9.04 -2.10 -3.05
N THR A 17 -8.57 -0.87 -3.22
CA THR A 17 -9.20 0.13 -4.11
C THR A 17 -9.25 -0.27 -5.59
N ALA A 18 -8.55 -1.35 -5.99
CA ALA A 18 -8.59 -1.92 -7.33
C ALA A 18 -9.31 -3.29 -7.39
N GLY A 19 -10.07 -3.64 -6.35
CA GLY A 19 -10.70 -4.95 -6.17
C GLY A 19 -9.81 -5.93 -5.40
N THR A 20 -10.26 -7.18 -5.27
CA THR A 20 -9.52 -8.24 -4.58
C THR A 20 -8.19 -8.53 -5.27
N ILE A 21 -7.10 -8.51 -4.50
CA ILE A 21 -5.74 -8.81 -4.97
C ILE A 21 -5.34 -10.20 -4.48
N ASN A 22 -4.97 -11.09 -5.40
CA ASN A 22 -4.15 -12.27 -5.12
C ASN A 22 -2.69 -11.90 -5.39
N PHE A 23 -1.85 -11.82 -4.37
CA PHE A 23 -0.58 -11.09 -4.42
C PHE A 23 0.39 -11.63 -5.47
N HIS A 24 0.68 -12.94 -5.47
CA HIS A 24 1.61 -13.51 -6.46
C HIS A 24 1.06 -13.46 -7.89
N GLU A 25 -0.24 -13.70 -8.08
CA GLU A 25 -0.89 -13.59 -9.39
C GLU A 25 -0.86 -12.16 -9.92
N TRP A 26 -1.16 -11.19 -9.06
CA TRP A 26 -1.11 -9.76 -9.39
C TRP A 26 0.32 -9.28 -9.68
N ALA A 27 1.30 -9.77 -8.92
CA ALA A 27 2.71 -9.47 -9.14
C ALA A 27 3.15 -9.96 -10.53
N GLY A 28 2.89 -11.23 -10.85
CA GLY A 28 3.36 -11.88 -12.07
C GLY A 28 4.88 -11.81 -12.19
N ASP A 29 5.40 -11.51 -13.38
CA ASP A 29 6.84 -11.38 -13.64
C ASP A 29 7.41 -9.97 -13.34
N SER A 30 6.68 -9.13 -12.61
CA SER A 30 7.11 -7.77 -12.26
C SER A 30 7.78 -7.72 -10.89
N TRP A 31 8.70 -6.77 -10.72
CA TRP A 31 9.14 -6.35 -9.40
C TRP A 31 7.97 -5.71 -8.64
N VAL A 32 7.96 -5.82 -7.32
CA VAL A 32 6.90 -5.23 -6.48
C VAL A 32 7.52 -4.38 -5.36
N ILE A 33 7.00 -3.17 -5.22
CA ILE A 33 7.18 -2.32 -4.03
C ILE A 33 5.89 -2.43 -3.23
N LEU A 34 5.94 -3.19 -2.13
CA LEU A 34 4.91 -3.20 -1.09
C LEU A 34 5.33 -2.22 0.00
N PHE A 35 4.51 -1.21 0.26
CA PHE A 35 4.77 -0.21 1.30
C PHE A 35 3.52 0.02 2.13
N SER A 36 3.69 0.37 3.40
CA SER A 36 2.59 0.66 4.32
C SER A 36 2.61 2.12 4.76
N HIS A 37 1.45 2.67 5.06
CA HIS A 37 1.31 3.92 5.81
C HIS A 37 0.49 3.70 7.10
N PRO A 38 0.73 4.46 8.19
CA PRO A 38 0.08 4.15 9.47
C PRO A 38 -1.43 4.38 9.50
N LYS A 39 -1.91 5.43 8.80
CA LYS A 39 -3.32 5.82 8.81
C LYS A 39 -3.69 6.77 7.67
N ASP A 40 -4.85 6.56 7.09
CA ASP A 40 -5.52 7.51 6.19
C ASP A 40 -5.76 8.89 6.84
N PHE A 41 -5.98 9.90 6.01
CA PHE A 41 -6.24 11.30 6.44
C PHE A 41 -5.13 11.93 7.29
N THR A 42 -3.88 11.47 7.14
CA THR A 42 -2.72 12.06 7.82
C THR A 42 -1.80 12.78 6.83
N PRO A 43 -1.27 13.97 7.18
CA PRO A 43 -0.68 14.88 6.21
C PRO A 43 0.57 14.32 5.53
N VAL A 44 1.42 13.59 6.25
CA VAL A 44 2.63 12.98 5.70
C VAL A 44 2.25 11.87 4.71
N CYS A 45 1.35 10.97 5.09
CA CYS A 45 0.91 9.87 4.23
C CYS A 45 0.25 10.39 2.95
N THR A 46 -0.50 11.50 3.02
CA THR A 46 -1.07 12.16 1.82
C THR A 46 0.03 12.55 0.84
N THR A 47 1.12 13.15 1.33
CA THR A 47 2.26 13.54 0.47
C THR A 47 3.01 12.33 -0.08
N GLU A 48 3.18 11.27 0.71
CA GLU A 48 3.90 10.06 0.30
C GLU A 48 3.14 9.30 -0.78
N LEU A 49 1.83 9.06 -0.61
CA LEU A 49 1.01 8.37 -1.62
C LEU A 49 0.83 9.20 -2.91
N GLY A 50 0.73 10.52 -2.79
CA GLY A 50 0.74 11.42 -3.95
C GLY A 50 2.04 11.31 -4.75
N GLU A 51 3.19 11.28 -4.07
CA GLU A 51 4.50 11.14 -4.71
C GLU A 51 4.69 9.77 -5.36
N VAL A 52 4.26 8.68 -4.72
CA VAL A 52 4.25 7.35 -5.35
C VAL A 52 3.38 7.36 -6.61
N SER A 53 2.21 8.01 -6.55
CA SER A 53 1.30 8.11 -7.70
C SER A 53 1.95 8.88 -8.86
N ARG A 54 2.69 9.94 -8.55
CA ARG A 54 3.46 10.74 -9.52
C ARG A 54 4.63 9.97 -10.11
N LEU A 55 5.30 9.14 -9.32
CA LEU A 55 6.46 8.32 -9.73
C LEU A 55 6.06 7.00 -10.41
N LYS A 56 4.79 6.59 -10.37
CA LYS A 56 4.32 5.35 -10.99
C LYS A 56 4.83 5.13 -12.44
N PRO A 57 4.81 6.13 -13.34
CA PRO A 57 5.37 5.95 -14.68
C PRO A 57 6.86 5.60 -14.71
N GLU A 58 7.64 6.03 -13.71
CA GLU A 58 9.04 5.67 -13.56
C GLU A 58 9.21 4.23 -13.05
N PHE A 59 8.35 3.76 -12.16
CA PHE A 59 8.32 2.35 -11.74
C PHE A 59 7.91 1.43 -12.90
N ASP A 60 6.89 1.83 -13.68
CA ASP A 60 6.41 1.07 -14.83
C ASP A 60 7.52 0.88 -15.88
N LYS A 61 8.34 1.92 -16.16
CA LYS A 61 9.52 1.83 -17.04
C LYS A 61 10.55 0.78 -16.62
N ARG A 62 10.52 0.35 -15.35
CA ARG A 62 11.47 -0.59 -14.75
C ARG A 62 10.84 -1.96 -14.47
N ASN A 63 9.65 -2.23 -15.03
CA ASN A 63 8.86 -3.43 -14.75
C ASN A 63 8.61 -3.60 -13.24
N THR A 64 8.27 -2.50 -12.57
CA THR A 64 8.00 -2.47 -11.13
C THR A 64 6.58 -1.97 -10.87
N LYS A 65 5.83 -2.72 -10.06
CA LYS A 65 4.49 -2.35 -9.58
C LYS A 65 4.59 -1.84 -8.14
N ALA A 66 3.85 -0.78 -7.83
CA ALA A 66 3.69 -0.30 -6.46
C ALA A 66 2.32 -0.75 -5.91
N ILE A 67 2.28 -1.08 -4.62
CA ILE A 67 1.05 -1.39 -3.90
C ILE A 67 1.19 -0.86 -2.46
N GLY A 68 0.21 -0.07 -2.04
CA GLY A 68 0.15 0.51 -0.70
C GLY A 68 -0.68 -0.36 0.25
N LEU A 69 -0.55 -0.13 1.55
CA LEU A 69 -1.32 -0.80 2.58
C LEU A 69 -1.52 0.10 3.82
N SER A 70 -2.71 0.07 4.41
CA SER A 70 -2.88 0.38 5.84
C SER A 70 -3.96 -0.52 6.45
N VAL A 71 -4.17 -0.35 7.76
CA VAL A 71 -5.20 -1.08 8.52
C VAL A 71 -6.56 -0.38 8.51
N ASP A 72 -6.71 0.67 7.71
CA ASP A 72 -7.98 1.37 7.53
C ASP A 72 -8.94 0.56 6.62
N PRO A 73 -10.26 0.69 6.78
CA PRO A 73 -11.22 0.01 5.94
C PRO A 73 -11.23 0.58 4.51
N LEU A 74 -11.71 -0.21 3.55
CA LEU A 74 -11.74 0.18 2.13
C LEU A 74 -12.53 1.47 1.88
N GLU A 75 -13.62 1.69 2.62
CA GLU A 75 -14.43 2.91 2.52
C GLU A 75 -13.65 4.18 2.86
N ASP A 76 -12.69 4.09 3.80
CA ASP A 76 -11.84 5.21 4.18
C ASP A 76 -10.84 5.53 3.06
N HIS A 77 -10.26 4.51 2.41
CA HIS A 77 -9.39 4.71 1.25
C HIS A 77 -10.10 5.41 0.10
N GLU A 78 -11.34 5.01 -0.18
CA GLU A 78 -12.16 5.61 -1.24
C GLU A 78 -12.48 7.08 -0.95
N ALA A 79 -12.84 7.39 0.31
CA ALA A 79 -13.08 8.75 0.75
C ALA A 79 -11.81 9.61 0.71
N TRP A 80 -10.66 9.05 1.09
CA TRP A 80 -9.39 9.76 1.18
C TRP A 80 -8.72 10.01 -0.19
N ALA A 81 -9.01 9.18 -1.20
CA ALA A 81 -8.43 9.32 -2.54
C ALA A 81 -8.68 10.71 -3.16
N GLY A 82 -9.83 11.32 -2.85
CA GLY A 82 -10.16 12.69 -3.27
C GLY A 82 -9.21 13.73 -2.69
N ASP A 83 -8.90 13.65 -1.38
CA ASP A 83 -8.00 14.56 -0.69
C ASP A 83 -6.57 14.49 -1.25
N ILE A 84 -6.10 13.27 -1.57
CA ILE A 84 -4.79 13.06 -2.22
C ILE A 84 -4.77 13.78 -3.57
N GLN A 85 -5.80 13.57 -4.40
CA GLN A 85 -5.87 14.20 -5.71
C GLN A 85 -5.92 15.73 -5.62
N GLU A 86 -6.75 16.27 -4.72
CA GLU A 86 -6.93 17.70 -4.53
C GLU A 86 -5.64 18.37 -4.07
N THR A 87 -4.94 17.77 -3.09
CA THR A 87 -3.79 18.41 -2.45
C THR A 87 -2.47 18.15 -3.16
N GLN A 88 -2.31 16.99 -3.81
CA GLN A 88 -1.05 16.59 -4.46
C GLN A 88 -1.06 16.76 -5.99
N GLY A 89 -2.23 17.05 -6.57
CA GLY A 89 -2.39 17.23 -8.02
C GLY A 89 -2.32 15.93 -8.84
N GLN A 90 -2.23 14.78 -8.17
CA GLN A 90 -2.21 13.46 -8.78
C GLN A 90 -3.04 12.50 -7.92
N GLY A 91 -4.08 11.93 -8.51
CA GLY A 91 -4.90 10.92 -7.82
C GLY A 91 -4.19 9.57 -7.70
N LEU A 92 -4.63 8.79 -6.72
CA LEU A 92 -4.17 7.43 -6.48
C LEU A 92 -4.34 6.59 -7.76
N ASN A 93 -3.26 6.00 -8.25
CA ASN A 93 -3.23 5.24 -9.51
C ASN A 93 -2.56 3.85 -9.38
N PHE A 94 -2.48 3.36 -8.14
CA PHE A 94 -2.02 2.03 -7.76
C PHE A 94 -2.96 1.47 -6.68
N PRO A 95 -2.99 0.14 -6.44
CA PRO A 95 -3.87 -0.45 -5.44
C PRO A 95 -3.47 -0.04 -4.01
N LEU A 96 -4.45 0.29 -3.18
CA LEU A 96 -4.28 0.48 -1.74
C LEU A 96 -5.04 -0.64 -1.01
N LEU A 97 -4.31 -1.51 -0.32
CA LEU A 97 -4.85 -2.66 0.41
C LEU A 97 -5.52 -2.22 1.70
N ALA A 98 -6.77 -2.66 1.91
CA ALA A 98 -7.51 -2.47 3.15
C ALA A 98 -7.26 -3.65 4.09
N ASP A 99 -6.29 -3.53 5.00
CA ASP A 99 -5.82 -4.60 5.90
C ASP A 99 -6.41 -4.47 7.31
N GLY A 100 -7.72 -4.25 7.41
CA GLY A 100 -8.40 -4.06 8.70
C GLY A 100 -8.34 -5.27 9.64
N ASP A 101 -8.14 -6.47 9.09
CA ASP A 101 -7.90 -7.71 9.85
C ASP A 101 -6.42 -7.92 10.22
N ARG A 102 -5.54 -7.00 9.79
CA ARG A 102 -4.08 -6.98 10.03
C ARG A 102 -3.33 -8.19 9.46
N LYS A 103 -3.97 -8.95 8.58
CA LYS A 103 -3.43 -10.20 8.06
C LYS A 103 -2.12 -9.96 7.31
N VAL A 104 -2.10 -8.99 6.40
CA VAL A 104 -0.92 -8.69 5.59
C VAL A 104 0.14 -7.97 6.44
N SER A 105 -0.28 -7.04 7.29
CA SER A 105 0.62 -6.33 8.22
C SER A 105 1.36 -7.28 9.15
N ASP A 106 0.66 -8.30 9.69
CA ASP A 106 1.27 -9.30 10.57
C ASP A 106 2.16 -10.28 9.79
N LEU A 107 1.75 -10.69 8.58
CA LEU A 107 2.55 -11.55 7.69
C LEU A 107 3.92 -10.94 7.36
N TYR A 108 3.96 -9.63 7.15
CA TYR A 108 5.16 -8.88 6.80
C TYR A 108 5.86 -8.21 8.00
N GLY A 109 5.28 -8.30 9.20
CA GLY A 109 5.85 -7.70 10.42
C GLY A 109 5.86 -6.17 10.40
N MET A 110 4.85 -5.55 9.80
CA MET A 110 4.72 -4.09 9.63
C MET A 110 4.08 -3.38 10.84
N ILE A 111 3.59 -4.14 11.82
CA ILE A 111 3.04 -3.57 13.06
C ILE A 111 4.18 -3.18 14.01
N HIS A 112 4.33 -1.87 14.23
CA HIS A 112 5.30 -1.37 15.20
C HIS A 112 4.84 -1.75 16.63
N PRO A 113 5.72 -2.33 17.47
CA PRO A 113 5.35 -2.85 18.81
C PRO A 113 4.94 -1.76 19.80
N THR A 114 5.28 -0.50 19.53
CA THR A 114 4.91 0.66 20.35
C THR A 114 4.21 1.68 19.47
N PRO A 115 2.89 1.91 19.59
CA PRO A 115 2.25 3.02 18.89
C PRO A 115 2.83 4.31 19.48
N THR A 116 3.62 5.04 18.71
CA THR A 116 3.99 6.41 19.07
C THR A 116 2.84 7.33 18.66
N THR A 117 1.79 7.37 19.48
CA THR A 117 0.92 8.55 19.51
C THR A 117 1.56 9.56 20.46
N PRO A 118 1.74 10.83 20.05
CA PRO A 118 1.84 11.94 21.01
C PRO A 118 0.54 12.06 21.81
#